data_AF-A0A960ALG1-F1
#
_entry.id   AF-A0A960ALG1-F1
#
_cell.length_a   1.000
_cell.length_b   1.000
_cell.length_c   1.000
_cell.angle_alpha   90.00
_cell.angle_beta   90.00
_cell.angle_gamma   90.00
#
_symmetry.space_group_name_H-M   'P 1'
#
loop_
_entity.id
_entity.type
_entity.pdbx_description
1 polymer ?
#
loop_
_entity_poly.entity_id
_entity_poly.type
_entity_poly.pdbx_seq_one_letter_code
_entity_poly.pdbx_strand_id
1 'polypeptide(L)'
;SGAGPDTINSGLEVTWTYHPTRWDNEFFHILFSYEWELFESPAGAKQWRPKNGAGSDMVPEAHGDGKREPRMLTSDIALRMDPTYEKISRRFLEHPEEFAAAFARAWFKLTHRDMGPVSRYVGSEVPSEQFVWQDPLPQASTEALSDSDTADLKSAIANSGLSISELVATAWSSAASFRNSDKRGGANGARIRLEPMRSWDVNTPGQLSSVLSKLEEVQANFPKPV
;
A
#
# COMPACT_ATOMS: atom_id res chain seq x y z
N SER A 1 6.89 39.87 0.67
CA SER A 1 7.79 39.27 -0.33
C SER A 1 7.14 38.13 -1.12
N GLY A 2 6.11 37.45 -0.57
CA GLY A 2 5.42 36.34 -1.25
C GLY A 2 6.21 35.03 -1.27
N ALA A 3 7.32 34.98 -0.53
CA ALA A 3 8.22 33.84 -0.39
C ALA A 3 8.85 33.86 1.02
N GLY A 4 9.57 32.80 1.39
CA GLY A 4 10.20 32.67 2.70
C GLY A 4 9.18 32.87 3.84
N PRO A 5 9.37 33.86 4.74
CA PRO A 5 8.45 34.10 5.86
C PRO A 5 7.04 34.56 5.43
N ASP A 6 6.86 35.01 4.18
CA ASP A 6 5.55 35.44 3.64
C ASP A 6 4.89 34.37 2.75
N THR A 7 5.39 33.13 2.78
CA THR A 7 4.87 32.05 1.93
C THR A 7 3.48 31.62 2.40
N ILE A 8 2.51 31.57 1.50
CA ILE A 8 1.19 31.00 1.75
C ILE A 8 0.98 29.80 0.82
N ASN A 9 0.74 28.63 1.40
CA ASN A 9 0.40 27.41 0.65
C ASN A 9 -1.00 26.91 1.03
N SER A 10 -1.14 26.19 2.14
CA SER A 10 -2.43 25.66 2.60
C SER A 10 -3.30 26.66 3.35
N GLY A 11 -2.73 27.81 3.75
CA GLY A 11 -3.35 28.77 4.68
C GLY A 11 -3.27 28.35 6.16
N LEU A 12 -2.80 27.13 6.45
CA LEU A 12 -2.42 26.70 7.80
C LEU A 12 -0.99 27.14 8.10
N GLU A 13 -0.71 27.45 9.36
CA GLU A 13 0.58 27.97 9.81
C GLU A 13 1.11 27.12 10.95
N VAL A 14 1.46 25.86 10.63
CA VAL A 14 1.78 24.79 11.58
C VAL A 14 3.22 24.32 11.43
N THR A 15 3.93 24.22 12.54
CA THR A 15 5.21 23.52 12.66
C THR A 15 5.10 22.57 13.84
N TRP A 16 5.27 21.28 13.57
CA TRP A 16 4.92 20.20 14.49
C TRP A 16 5.97 19.94 15.56
N THR A 17 7.25 19.93 15.17
CA THR A 17 8.37 19.49 16.00
C THR A 17 9.28 20.66 16.35
N TYR A 18 10.09 20.49 17.41
CA TYR A 18 11.07 21.49 17.82
C TYR A 18 12.26 21.52 16.86
N HIS A 19 12.54 20.41 16.19
CA HIS A 19 13.61 20.26 15.19
C HIS A 19 13.05 19.77 13.84
N PRO A 20 12.48 20.65 13.00
CA PRO A 20 11.74 20.26 11.78
C PRO A 20 12.54 19.50 10.73
N THR A 21 13.88 19.59 10.75
CA THR A 21 14.76 18.98 9.74
C THR A 21 15.51 17.75 10.27
N ARG A 22 15.04 17.14 11.37
CA ARG A 22 15.66 15.97 11.98
C ARG A 22 14.64 14.85 12.14
N TRP A 23 15.05 13.62 11.84
CA TRP A 23 14.26 12.44 12.18
C TRP A 23 14.40 12.12 13.67
N ASP A 24 13.28 12.17 14.38
CA ASP A 24 13.14 11.78 15.78
C ASP A 24 11.66 11.44 16.08
N ASN A 25 11.30 11.28 17.36
CA ASN A 25 9.94 10.96 17.80
C ASN A 25 9.18 12.18 18.36
N GLU A 26 9.68 13.41 18.14
CA GLU A 26 9.13 14.63 18.77
C GLU A 26 7.66 14.84 18.45
N PHE A 27 7.20 14.45 17.25
CA PHE A 27 5.78 14.59 16.87
C PHE A 27 4.85 13.92 17.88
N PHE A 28 5.08 12.64 18.19
CA PHE A 28 4.25 11.91 19.15
C PHE A 28 4.45 12.42 20.57
N HIS A 29 5.70 12.76 20.96
CA HIS A 29 5.94 13.35 22.28
C HIS A 29 5.12 14.63 22.47
N ILE A 30 5.17 15.54 21.50
CA ILE A 30 4.43 16.82 21.54
C ILE A 30 2.93 16.57 21.55
N LEU A 31 2.41 15.70 20.67
CA LEU A 31 0.98 15.38 20.57
C LEU A 31 0.36 14.95 21.91
N PHE A 32 1.10 14.17 22.69
CA PHE A 32 0.64 13.65 23.98
C PHE A 32 1.08 14.48 25.21
N SER A 33 2.06 15.38 25.07
CA SER A 33 2.56 16.19 26.21
C SER A 33 1.71 17.41 26.52
N TYR A 34 0.91 17.87 25.57
CA TYR A 34 0.10 19.08 25.72
C TYR A 34 -1.39 18.79 25.65
N GLU A 35 -2.18 19.62 26.32
CA GLU A 35 -3.59 19.76 26.02
C GLU A 35 -3.78 20.80 24.91
N TRP A 36 -4.70 20.55 23.98
CA TRP A 36 -4.83 21.35 22.76
C TRP A 36 -6.09 22.22 22.77
N GLU A 37 -5.96 23.47 22.30
CA GLU A 37 -7.08 24.37 22.02
C GLU A 37 -7.08 24.82 20.57
N LEU A 38 -8.29 25.01 20.03
CA LEU A 38 -8.51 25.46 18.67
C LEU A 38 -8.27 26.97 18.56
N PHE A 39 -7.55 27.38 17.51
CA PHE A 39 -7.40 28.78 17.13
C PHE A 39 -7.33 28.93 15.60
N GLU A 40 -7.23 30.17 15.12
CA GLU A 40 -7.13 30.48 13.70
C GLU A 40 -5.70 30.90 13.32
N SER A 41 -5.24 30.44 12.15
CA SER A 41 -4.02 30.92 11.51
C SER A 41 -4.17 32.39 11.09
N PRO A 42 -3.08 33.07 10.69
CA PRO A 42 -3.16 34.41 10.10
C PRO A 42 -4.08 34.52 8.87
N ALA A 43 -4.32 33.40 8.17
CA ALA A 43 -5.23 33.31 7.03
C ALA A 43 -6.65 32.84 7.40
N GLY A 44 -6.98 32.70 8.69
CA GLY A 44 -8.29 32.27 9.17
C GLY A 44 -8.52 30.75 9.18
N ALA A 45 -7.47 29.93 8.94
CA ALA A 45 -7.61 28.48 8.93
C ALA A 45 -7.61 27.89 10.34
N LYS A 46 -8.44 26.88 10.59
CA LYS A 46 -8.57 26.21 11.90
C LYS A 46 -7.39 25.29 12.19
N GLN A 47 -6.70 25.51 13.30
CA GLN A 47 -5.53 24.76 13.75
C GLN A 47 -5.43 24.75 15.28
N TRP A 48 -4.51 23.99 15.83
CA TRP A 48 -4.42 23.74 17.27
C TRP A 48 -3.09 24.21 17.85
N ARG A 49 -3.15 24.72 19.08
CA ARG A 49 -1.98 25.09 19.89
C ARG A 49 -2.11 24.54 21.31
N PRO A 50 -1.00 24.39 22.06
CA PRO A 50 -1.05 24.05 23.47
C PRO A 50 -1.86 25.08 24.28
N LYS A 51 -2.68 24.59 25.21
CA LYS A 51 -3.39 25.43 26.19
C LYS A 51 -2.40 26.17 27.09
N ASN A 52 -2.87 27.29 27.65
CA ASN A 52 -2.15 28.07 28.67
C ASN A 52 -0.76 28.57 28.25
N GLY A 53 -0.50 28.71 26.94
CA GLY A 53 0.77 29.21 26.42
C GLY A 53 1.95 28.25 26.58
N ALA A 54 1.68 26.97 26.82
CA ALA A 54 2.73 25.96 27.01
C ALA A 54 3.59 25.80 25.75
N GLY A 55 4.91 25.70 25.93
CA GLY A 55 5.87 25.49 24.85
C GLY A 55 6.09 26.69 23.92
N SER A 56 5.68 27.90 24.31
CA SER A 56 5.72 29.13 23.49
C SER A 56 7.11 29.56 22.99
N ASP A 57 8.18 28.98 23.48
CA ASP A 57 9.57 29.25 23.10
C ASP A 57 10.32 28.02 22.55
N MET A 58 9.57 26.97 22.18
CA MET A 58 10.16 25.67 21.86
C MET A 58 10.43 25.45 20.37
N VAL A 59 9.60 25.99 19.47
CA VAL A 59 9.74 25.79 18.02
C VAL A 59 10.38 27.03 17.39
N PRO A 60 11.54 26.90 16.73
CA PRO A 60 12.15 28.01 15.99
C PRO A 60 11.30 28.37 14.77
N GLU A 61 11.21 29.66 14.46
CA GLU A 61 10.67 30.12 13.19
C GLU A 61 11.59 29.70 12.04
N ALA A 62 11.02 29.41 10.87
CA ALA A 62 11.79 28.97 9.71
C ALA A 62 12.78 30.03 9.19
N HIS A 63 12.53 31.31 9.53
CA HIS A 63 13.38 32.45 9.19
C HIS A 63 13.53 33.35 10.41
N GLY A 64 14.73 33.90 10.62
CA GLY A 64 15.03 34.76 11.76
C GLY A 64 15.31 33.99 13.05
N ASP A 65 15.34 34.71 14.17
CA ASP A 65 15.69 34.17 15.51
C ASP A 65 14.44 33.97 16.41
N GLY A 66 13.25 34.12 15.83
CA GLY A 66 11.98 33.99 16.53
C GLY A 66 11.70 32.54 16.98
N LYS A 67 10.87 32.40 18.02
CA LYS A 67 10.36 31.11 18.49
C LYS A 67 8.89 31.22 18.85
N ARG A 68 8.19 30.08 18.78
CA ARG A 68 6.77 29.95 19.06
C ARG A 68 6.42 28.59 19.64
N GLU A 69 5.15 28.42 19.99
CA GLU A 69 4.58 27.13 20.37
C GLU A 69 4.51 26.13 19.20
N PRO A 70 4.63 24.82 19.47
CA PRO A 70 4.30 23.80 18.48
C PRO A 70 2.81 23.87 18.15
N ARG A 71 2.45 23.49 16.92
CA ARG A 71 1.07 23.49 16.47
C ARG A 71 0.71 22.14 15.87
N MET A 72 -0.58 21.85 15.84
CA MET A 72 -1.13 20.62 15.27
C MET A 72 -2.31 20.94 14.35
N LEU A 73 -2.51 20.09 13.35
CA LEU A 73 -3.72 20.07 12.54
C LEU A 73 -4.82 19.28 13.23
N THR A 74 -6.06 19.50 12.82
CA THR A 74 -7.18 18.66 13.26
C THR A 74 -6.97 17.19 12.91
N SER A 75 -6.32 16.89 11.77
CA SER A 75 -5.95 15.53 11.39
C SER A 75 -4.92 14.90 12.34
N ASP A 76 -4.02 15.70 12.90
CA ASP A 76 -3.00 15.21 13.85
C ASP A 76 -3.64 14.95 15.21
N ILE A 77 -4.51 15.85 15.66
CA ILE A 77 -5.32 15.65 16.88
C ILE A 77 -6.16 14.37 16.76
N ALA A 78 -6.68 14.03 15.58
CA ALA A 78 -7.43 12.80 15.36
C ALA A 78 -6.61 11.52 15.68
N LEU A 79 -5.28 11.56 15.52
CA LEU A 79 -4.40 10.43 15.88
C LEU A 79 -4.37 10.14 17.39
N ARG A 80 -4.67 11.14 18.21
CA ARG A 80 -4.80 11.01 19.67
C ARG A 80 -6.24 10.81 20.13
N MET A 81 -7.22 11.31 19.38
CA MET A 81 -8.63 11.32 19.81
C MET A 81 -9.39 10.06 19.38
N ASP A 82 -9.05 9.46 18.23
CA ASP A 82 -9.69 8.21 17.79
C ASP A 82 -9.20 7.02 18.64
N PRO A 83 -10.08 6.17 19.20
CA PRO A 83 -9.67 5.08 20.09
C PRO A 83 -8.73 4.03 19.46
N THR A 84 -8.75 3.89 18.13
CA THR A 84 -7.84 2.97 17.42
C THR A 84 -6.51 3.65 17.16
N TYR A 85 -6.51 4.86 16.60
CA TYR A 85 -5.27 5.60 16.33
C TYR A 85 -4.54 5.99 17.61
N GLU A 86 -5.24 6.26 18.70
CA GLU A 86 -4.65 6.61 19.99
C GLU A 86 -3.75 5.48 20.49
N LYS A 87 -4.23 4.24 20.45
CA LYS A 87 -3.46 3.06 20.87
C LYS A 87 -2.20 2.86 20.01
N ILE A 88 -2.33 3.07 18.70
CA ILE A 88 -1.21 2.95 17.76
C ILE A 88 -0.20 4.09 18.01
N SER A 89 -0.68 5.33 18.13
CA SER A 89 0.16 6.51 18.33
C SER A 89 0.86 6.49 19.68
N ARG A 90 0.20 6.03 20.74
CA ARG A 90 0.80 5.82 22.07
C ARG A 90 1.85 4.73 22.03
N ARG A 91 1.60 3.63 21.31
CA ARG A 91 2.62 2.60 21.12
C ARG A 91 3.84 3.15 20.39
N PHE A 92 3.66 3.94 19.34
CA PHE A 92 4.76 4.60 18.62
C PHE A 92 5.49 5.67 19.44
N LEU A 93 4.79 6.32 20.37
CA LEU A 93 5.42 7.17 21.38
C LEU A 93 6.36 6.36 22.28
N GLU A 94 5.89 5.23 22.79
CA GLU A 94 6.62 4.37 23.74
C GLU A 94 7.71 3.51 23.07
N HIS A 95 7.54 3.21 21.78
CA HIS A 95 8.39 2.33 20.96
C HIS A 95 8.76 3.01 19.62
N PRO A 96 9.66 4.02 19.62
CA PRO A 96 10.02 4.77 18.42
C PRO A 96 10.66 3.92 17.31
N GLU A 97 11.31 2.81 17.66
CA GLU A 97 11.87 1.85 16.71
C GLU A 97 10.78 1.12 15.90
N GLU A 98 9.65 0.81 16.52
CA GLU A 98 8.51 0.22 15.82
C GLU A 98 7.88 1.22 14.86
N PHE A 99 7.79 2.50 15.27
CA PHE A 99 7.36 3.59 14.39
C PHE A 99 8.28 3.72 13.18
N ALA A 100 9.60 3.80 13.39
CA ALA A 100 10.57 3.91 12.30
C ALA A 100 10.44 2.76 11.30
N ALA A 101 10.32 1.52 11.78
CA ALA A 101 10.15 0.36 10.93
C ALA A 101 8.80 0.36 10.17
N ALA A 102 7.71 0.76 10.83
CA ALA A 102 6.40 0.87 10.20
C ALA A 102 6.35 2.00 9.16
N PHE A 103 6.92 3.17 9.48
CA PHE A 103 6.99 4.32 8.59
C PHE A 103 7.82 4.01 7.34
N ALA A 104 8.98 3.37 7.50
CA ALA A 104 9.81 2.95 6.36
C ALA A 104 9.04 2.01 5.41
N ARG A 105 8.35 1.00 5.94
CA ARG A 105 7.52 0.07 5.14
C ARG A 105 6.33 0.77 4.49
N ALA A 106 5.67 1.67 5.22
CA ALA A 106 4.52 2.42 4.71
C ALA A 106 4.92 3.41 3.62
N TRP A 107 6.05 4.10 3.78
CA TRP A 107 6.62 5.01 2.77
C TRP A 107 7.02 4.27 1.51
N PHE A 108 7.71 3.13 1.65
CA PHE A 108 8.04 2.26 0.52
C PHE A 108 6.77 1.82 -0.22
N LYS A 109 5.76 1.32 0.51
CA LYS A 109 4.47 0.96 -0.09
C LYS A 109 3.80 2.14 -0.78
N LEU A 110 3.75 3.32 -0.15
CA LEU A 110 3.11 4.51 -0.72
C LEU A 110 3.67 4.86 -2.10
N THR A 111 4.99 4.79 -2.23
CA THR A 111 5.74 5.20 -3.42
C THR A 111 5.88 4.10 -4.48
N HIS A 112 5.42 2.87 -4.20
CA HIS A 112 5.58 1.72 -5.11
C HIS A 112 4.29 0.91 -5.35
N ARG A 113 3.19 1.20 -4.64
CA ARG A 113 1.93 0.41 -4.69
C ARG A 113 1.25 0.35 -6.06
N ASP A 114 1.57 1.26 -6.96
CA ASP A 114 1.04 1.35 -8.33
C ASP A 114 2.04 0.87 -9.41
N MET A 115 3.18 0.32 -8.99
CA MET A 115 4.18 -0.25 -9.88
C MET A 115 3.86 -1.70 -10.29
N GLY A 116 2.89 -2.36 -9.66
CA GLY A 116 2.54 -3.75 -9.94
C GLY A 116 3.64 -4.74 -9.54
N PRO A 117 3.85 -5.84 -10.30
CA PRO A 117 4.75 -6.92 -9.90
C PRO A 117 6.21 -6.47 -9.79
N VAL A 118 6.93 -7.08 -8.85
CA VAL A 118 8.34 -6.75 -8.51
C VAL A 118 9.30 -6.91 -9.70
N SER A 119 8.95 -7.70 -10.72
CA SER A 119 9.72 -7.83 -11.97
C SER A 119 9.86 -6.51 -12.74
N ARG A 120 9.07 -5.48 -12.41
CA ARG A 120 9.17 -4.14 -12.97
C ARG A 120 10.13 -3.21 -12.23
N TYR A 121 10.63 -3.62 -11.07
CA TYR A 121 11.47 -2.78 -10.22
C TYR A 121 12.91 -2.90 -10.73
N VAL A 122 13.63 -1.77 -10.78
CA VAL A 122 14.98 -1.70 -11.36
C VAL A 122 15.88 -0.84 -10.48
N GLY A 123 17.19 -1.13 -10.51
CA GLY A 123 18.20 -0.40 -9.72
C GLY A 123 18.75 -1.20 -8.54
N SER A 124 19.82 -0.68 -7.94
CA SER A 124 20.56 -1.36 -6.86
C SER A 124 19.88 -1.30 -5.49
N GLU A 125 18.86 -0.45 -5.32
CA GLU A 125 18.16 -0.23 -4.06
C GLU A 125 16.86 -1.05 -3.94
N VAL A 126 16.54 -1.90 -4.94
CA VAL A 126 15.38 -2.78 -4.88
C VAL A 126 15.58 -3.77 -3.72
N PRO A 127 14.68 -3.79 -2.71
CA PRO A 127 14.84 -4.70 -1.58
C PRO A 127 14.64 -6.15 -2.02
N SER A 128 15.35 -7.08 -1.36
CA SER A 128 15.15 -8.51 -1.57
C SER A 128 13.86 -9.03 -0.92
N GLU A 129 13.33 -8.31 0.06
CA GLU A 129 12.05 -8.64 0.71
C GLU A 129 10.88 -8.43 -0.27
N GLN A 130 10.02 -9.42 -0.37
CA GLN A 130 8.75 -9.31 -1.10
C GLN A 130 7.61 -9.06 -0.14
N PHE A 131 6.75 -8.11 -0.48
CA PHE A 131 5.61 -7.73 0.35
C PHE A 131 4.31 -8.26 -0.22
N VAL A 132 3.38 -8.67 0.65
CA VAL A 132 2.05 -9.21 0.25
C VAL A 132 1.29 -8.25 -0.66
N TRP A 133 1.40 -6.94 -0.46
CA TRP A 133 0.70 -5.94 -1.29
C TRP A 133 1.24 -5.82 -2.72
N GLN A 134 2.37 -6.45 -3.04
CA GLN A 134 2.93 -6.55 -4.39
C GLN A 134 2.33 -7.73 -5.18
N ASP A 135 1.40 -8.49 -4.58
CA ASP A 135 0.83 -9.71 -5.13
C ASP A 135 1.91 -10.70 -5.63
N PRO A 136 2.86 -11.10 -4.77
CA PRO A 136 4.02 -11.89 -5.17
C PRO A 136 3.62 -13.21 -5.81
N LEU A 137 4.46 -13.70 -6.71
CA LEU A 137 4.31 -14.98 -7.37
C LEU A 137 5.46 -15.89 -6.96
N PRO A 138 5.21 -17.20 -6.76
CA PRO A 138 6.30 -18.14 -6.56
C PRO A 138 7.21 -18.15 -7.79
N GLN A 139 8.50 -18.36 -7.57
CA GLN A 139 9.42 -18.61 -8.66
C GLN A 139 9.07 -19.94 -9.32
N ALA A 140 9.10 -19.98 -10.66
CA ALA A 140 8.91 -21.22 -11.39
C ALA A 140 9.99 -22.24 -10.96
N SER A 141 9.54 -23.44 -10.56
CA SER A 141 10.42 -24.55 -10.15
C SER A 141 10.71 -25.52 -11.30
N THR A 142 10.17 -25.26 -12.49
CA THR A 142 10.20 -26.14 -13.65
C THR A 142 10.81 -25.45 -14.85
N GLU A 143 11.35 -26.24 -15.78
CA GLU A 143 11.81 -25.72 -17.07
C GLU A 143 10.63 -25.20 -17.89
N ALA A 144 10.92 -24.25 -18.77
CA ALA A 144 9.93 -23.77 -19.73
C ALA A 144 9.45 -24.92 -20.63
N LEU A 145 8.16 -24.91 -20.95
CA LEU A 145 7.60 -25.86 -21.90
C LEU A 145 8.23 -25.68 -23.28
N SER A 146 8.55 -26.80 -23.92
CA SER A 146 8.93 -26.82 -25.34
C SER A 146 7.70 -26.65 -26.23
N ASP A 147 7.93 -26.43 -27.52
CA ASP A 147 6.87 -26.38 -28.52
C ASP A 147 6.08 -27.70 -28.59
N SER A 148 6.76 -28.84 -28.41
CA SER A 148 6.12 -30.16 -28.39
C SER A 148 5.19 -30.29 -27.18
N ASP A 149 5.67 -29.93 -25.98
CA ASP A 149 4.82 -30.00 -24.77
C ASP A 149 3.58 -29.11 -24.90
N THR A 150 3.76 -27.93 -25.50
CA THR A 150 2.67 -26.99 -25.74
C THR A 150 1.65 -27.56 -26.73
N ALA A 151 2.09 -28.27 -27.77
CA ALA A 151 1.20 -28.94 -28.71
C ALA A 151 0.44 -30.10 -28.05
N ASP A 152 1.12 -30.89 -27.23
CA ASP A 152 0.53 -32.03 -26.51
C ASP A 152 -0.51 -31.55 -25.48
N LEU A 153 -0.22 -30.49 -24.71
CA LEU A 153 -1.16 -29.88 -23.78
C LEU A 153 -2.39 -29.29 -24.49
N LYS A 154 -2.20 -28.62 -25.64
CA LYS A 154 -3.34 -28.10 -26.43
C LYS A 154 -4.25 -29.24 -26.88
N SER A 155 -3.67 -30.35 -27.35
CA SER A 155 -4.42 -31.55 -27.73
C SER A 155 -5.15 -32.17 -26.53
N ALA A 156 -4.49 -32.26 -25.36
CA ALA A 156 -5.11 -32.78 -24.14
C ALA A 156 -6.29 -31.90 -23.67
N ILE A 157 -6.13 -30.57 -23.69
CA ILE A 157 -7.19 -29.62 -23.34
C ILE A 157 -8.36 -29.73 -24.33
N ALA A 158 -8.08 -29.81 -25.64
CA ALA A 158 -9.13 -29.95 -26.65
C ALA A 158 -9.95 -31.25 -26.49
N ASN A 159 -9.32 -32.31 -25.98
CA ASN A 159 -9.95 -33.61 -25.73
C ASN A 159 -10.52 -33.77 -24.31
N SER A 160 -10.46 -32.74 -23.47
CA SER A 160 -10.90 -32.80 -22.06
C SER A 160 -12.44 -32.85 -21.87
N GLY A 161 -13.20 -32.65 -22.95
CA GLY A 161 -14.66 -32.53 -22.92
C GLY A 161 -15.17 -31.13 -22.57
N LEU A 162 -14.28 -30.17 -22.34
CA LEU A 162 -14.64 -28.75 -22.16
C LEU A 162 -15.09 -28.13 -23.48
N SER A 163 -16.16 -27.35 -23.44
CA SER A 163 -16.61 -26.60 -24.60
C SER A 163 -15.69 -25.41 -24.91
N ILE A 164 -15.70 -24.97 -26.18
CA ILE A 164 -14.98 -23.76 -26.60
C ILE A 164 -15.41 -22.55 -25.75
N SER A 165 -16.71 -22.43 -25.45
CA SER A 165 -17.25 -21.34 -24.64
C SER A 165 -16.66 -21.33 -23.23
N GLU A 166 -16.58 -22.49 -22.58
CA GLU A 166 -15.99 -22.63 -21.24
C GLU A 166 -14.50 -22.26 -21.24
N LEU A 167 -13.73 -22.78 -22.20
CA LEU A 167 -12.30 -22.49 -22.32
C LEU A 167 -12.04 -20.98 -22.53
N VAL A 168 -12.78 -20.36 -23.46
CA VAL A 168 -12.65 -18.93 -23.75
C VAL A 168 -13.09 -18.08 -22.56
N ALA A 169 -14.22 -18.39 -21.93
CA ALA A 169 -14.73 -17.65 -20.78
C ALA A 169 -13.76 -17.72 -19.60
N THR A 170 -13.25 -18.91 -19.25
CA THR A 170 -12.30 -19.06 -18.13
C THR A 170 -10.97 -18.37 -18.42
N ALA A 171 -10.43 -18.49 -19.64
CA ALA A 171 -9.21 -17.79 -20.03
C ALA A 171 -9.38 -16.26 -19.96
N TRP A 172 -10.51 -15.75 -20.48
CA TRP A 172 -10.84 -14.32 -20.42
C TRP A 172 -11.02 -13.83 -18.99
N SER A 173 -11.82 -14.51 -18.17
CA SER A 173 -12.01 -14.16 -16.75
C SER A 173 -10.69 -14.08 -15.97
N SER A 174 -9.73 -14.95 -16.30
CA SER A 174 -8.41 -14.94 -15.69
C SER A 174 -7.62 -13.69 -16.12
N ALA A 175 -7.50 -13.45 -17.42
CA ALA A 175 -6.70 -12.36 -17.98
C ALA A 175 -7.31 -10.96 -17.78
N ALA A 176 -8.63 -10.83 -17.92
CA ALA A 176 -9.36 -9.55 -17.87
C ALA A 176 -9.39 -8.91 -16.47
N SER A 177 -8.94 -9.63 -15.44
CA SER A 177 -8.70 -9.05 -14.12
C SER A 177 -7.55 -8.04 -14.10
N PHE A 178 -6.71 -8.02 -15.15
CA PHE A 178 -5.62 -7.06 -15.28
C PHE A 178 -6.12 -5.63 -15.45
N ARG A 179 -5.44 -4.68 -14.80
CA ARG A 179 -5.66 -3.25 -15.00
C ARG A 179 -4.35 -2.48 -15.11
N ASN A 180 -4.24 -1.64 -16.14
CA ASN A 180 -3.00 -0.91 -16.42
C ASN A 180 -2.70 0.23 -15.43
N SER A 181 -3.70 0.68 -14.67
CA SER A 181 -3.57 1.79 -13.71
C SER A 181 -2.53 1.52 -12.63
N ASP A 182 -2.56 0.33 -12.04
CA ASP A 182 -1.59 -0.11 -11.01
C ASP A 182 -0.88 -1.43 -11.38
N LYS A 183 -1.16 -1.96 -12.59
CA LYS A 183 -0.55 -3.17 -13.16
C LYS A 183 -0.79 -4.43 -12.32
N ARG A 184 -1.88 -4.44 -11.54
CA ARG A 184 -2.33 -5.61 -10.79
C ARG A 184 -3.30 -6.47 -11.62
N GLY A 185 -3.50 -7.69 -11.16
CA GLY A 185 -4.35 -8.69 -11.82
C GLY A 185 -3.69 -9.33 -13.04
N GLY A 186 -4.51 -10.01 -13.84
CA GLY A 186 -4.08 -10.78 -15.00
C GLY A 186 -3.98 -12.28 -14.70
N ALA A 187 -3.64 -13.04 -15.75
CA ALA A 187 -3.67 -14.50 -15.69
C ALA A 187 -2.47 -15.11 -14.92
N ASN A 188 -1.36 -14.37 -14.78
CA ASN A 188 -0.18 -14.89 -14.10
C ASN A 188 -0.46 -15.16 -12.60
N GLY A 189 0.01 -16.30 -12.10
CA GLY A 189 -0.33 -16.84 -10.78
C GLY A 189 -1.66 -17.59 -10.70
N ALA A 190 -2.42 -17.66 -11.80
CA ALA A 190 -3.69 -18.39 -11.88
C ALA A 190 -4.66 -18.07 -10.72
N ARG A 191 -4.69 -16.80 -10.27
CA ARG A 191 -5.47 -16.39 -9.08
C ARG A 191 -6.97 -16.61 -9.24
N ILE A 192 -7.47 -16.83 -10.47
CA ILE A 192 -8.85 -17.21 -10.74
C ILE A 192 -9.31 -18.45 -9.95
N ARG A 193 -8.42 -19.38 -9.57
CA ARG A 193 -8.76 -20.54 -8.73
C ARG A 193 -8.75 -20.28 -7.22
N LEU A 194 -8.36 -19.08 -6.80
CA LEU A 194 -8.20 -18.68 -5.40
C LEU A 194 -9.28 -17.65 -5.02
N GLU A 195 -9.50 -17.47 -3.71
CA GLU A 195 -10.36 -16.39 -3.22
C GLU A 195 -9.70 -15.02 -3.39
N PRO A 196 -10.48 -13.95 -3.70
CA PRO A 196 -11.94 -13.96 -3.89
C PRO A 196 -12.39 -14.34 -5.32
N MET A 197 -11.47 -14.46 -6.29
CA MET A 197 -11.79 -14.55 -7.72
C MET A 197 -12.62 -15.78 -8.10
N ARG A 198 -12.38 -16.92 -7.44
CA ARG A 198 -13.13 -18.16 -7.68
C ARG A 198 -14.61 -18.05 -7.32
N SER A 199 -14.97 -17.11 -6.46
CA SER A 199 -16.31 -16.90 -5.91
C SER A 199 -16.98 -15.64 -6.45
N TRP A 200 -16.37 -14.95 -7.41
CA TRP A 200 -17.01 -13.81 -8.07
C TRP A 200 -18.16 -14.28 -8.98
N ASP A 201 -19.34 -13.68 -8.82
CA ASP A 201 -20.53 -14.00 -9.63
C ASP A 201 -20.26 -13.90 -11.14
N VAL A 202 -19.49 -12.90 -11.57
CA VAL A 202 -19.13 -12.68 -12.99
C VAL A 202 -18.29 -13.82 -13.58
N ASN A 203 -17.64 -14.62 -12.73
CA ASN A 203 -16.86 -15.79 -13.15
C ASN A 203 -17.67 -17.08 -13.14
N THR A 204 -18.98 -17.03 -12.83
CA THR A 204 -19.88 -18.18 -12.81
C THR A 204 -19.31 -19.35 -12.00
N PRO A 205 -19.23 -19.25 -10.66
CA PRO A 205 -18.41 -20.15 -9.81
C PRO A 205 -18.66 -21.65 -10.02
N GLY A 206 -19.90 -22.06 -10.28
CA GLY A 206 -20.23 -23.47 -10.56
C GLY A 206 -19.62 -23.99 -11.87
N GLN A 207 -19.70 -23.20 -12.94
CA GLN A 207 -19.05 -23.51 -14.22
C GLN A 207 -17.54 -23.46 -14.05
N LEU A 208 -17.00 -22.39 -13.46
CA LEU A 208 -15.56 -22.23 -13.26
C LEU A 208 -14.96 -23.39 -12.46
N SER A 209 -15.60 -23.83 -11.39
CA SER A 209 -15.13 -24.97 -10.59
C SER A 209 -15.03 -26.25 -11.43
N SER A 210 -15.97 -26.46 -12.34
CA SER A 210 -15.98 -27.64 -13.24
C SER A 210 -14.84 -27.55 -14.26
N VAL A 211 -14.62 -26.36 -14.84
CA VAL A 211 -13.52 -26.11 -15.78
C VAL A 211 -12.15 -26.29 -15.11
N LEU A 212 -11.95 -25.70 -13.93
CA LEU A 212 -10.70 -25.80 -13.19
C LEU A 212 -10.37 -27.24 -12.83
N SER A 213 -11.35 -28.03 -12.39
CA SER A 213 -11.15 -29.45 -12.08
C SER A 213 -10.66 -30.25 -13.30
N LYS A 214 -11.18 -29.94 -14.50
CA LYS A 214 -10.74 -30.58 -15.75
C LYS A 214 -9.34 -30.15 -16.17
N LEU A 215 -9.00 -28.87 -16.01
CA LEU A 215 -7.65 -28.37 -16.28
C LEU A 215 -6.62 -28.92 -15.29
N GLU A 216 -6.99 -29.10 -14.02
CA GLU A 216 -6.15 -29.74 -13.00
C GLU A 216 -5.95 -31.25 -13.28
N GLU A 217 -6.97 -31.94 -13.82
CA GLU A 217 -6.83 -33.32 -14.30
C GLU A 217 -5.84 -33.41 -15.48
N VAL A 218 -5.92 -32.49 -16.44
CA VAL A 218 -4.95 -32.40 -17.55
C VAL A 218 -3.54 -32.12 -17.02
N GLN A 219 -3.40 -31.20 -16.07
CA GLN A 219 -2.13 -30.86 -15.42
C GLN A 219 -1.51 -32.10 -14.73
N ALA A 220 -2.31 -32.82 -13.93
CA ALA A 220 -1.85 -33.98 -13.15
C ALA A 220 -1.46 -35.17 -14.04
N ASN A 221 -2.12 -35.34 -15.18
CA ASN A 221 -1.86 -36.43 -16.12
C ASN A 221 -0.74 -36.12 -17.12
N PHE A 222 -0.20 -34.90 -17.12
CA PHE A 222 0.88 -34.56 -18.03
C PHE A 222 2.20 -35.24 -17.61
N PRO A 223 3.01 -35.79 -18.54
CA PRO A 223 4.18 -36.62 -18.19
C PRO A 223 5.30 -35.92 -17.41
N LYS A 224 5.23 -34.60 -17.27
CA LYS A 224 6.18 -33.79 -16.52
C LYS A 224 5.47 -32.64 -15.79
N PRO A 225 6.12 -32.01 -14.81
CA PRO A 225 5.55 -30.87 -14.10
C PRO A 225 5.18 -29.71 -15.05
N VAL A 226 3.92 -29.27 -14.97
CA VAL A 226 3.33 -28.14 -15.72
C VAL A 226 2.41 -27.32 -14.83
#